data_AF-A0AAQ3P7U8-F1
#
_entry.id   AF-A0AAQ3P7U8-F1
#
_cell.length_a   1.000
_cell.length_b   1.000
_cell.length_c   1.000
_cell.angle_alpha   90.00
_cell.angle_beta   90.00
_cell.angle_gamma   90.00
#
_symmetry.space_group_name_H-M   'P 1'
#
loop_
_entity.id
_entity.type
_entity.pdbx_description
1 polymer ?
#
loop_
_entity_poly.entity_id
_entity_poly.type
_entity_poly.pdbx_seq_one_letter_code
_entity_poly.pdbx_strand_id
1 'polypeptide(L)'
;MCSGDLVKVGADLGETNMAGYNEHGLHCLALNTTIFWNRKNELHQVAQQASNIEDLTEVVRTSLSVMCRQWSDAMNTFQEKFSSLSTLIINHGLDSSPQEELLSLLGGARTSPPVHQFLVNTLGEVGVKRISKVLSGAGKELQRIVLDHLQPAVEVIGFRIGELRGLSRWRARYHNIGLDESLINNATEKAGTLLVQVERFMRVLSSVVQQYSNFFNWLLKCIKLLMSEPSDQLLPYNSELVIIFLKFLYEQDPVKQLLEISETEYEVEIDLPLLLSAEFQCSPSVLPENTTDEVPLETMQRVRELVQFGGFSDIEYLRRTLAKEFQLMELSFKEAFQMPFTTISRKILCEDILPLFPVPTLPKSSSSMRIPTSVSYYEDSSGASVTPQTGQNQFIDYVSFQVPDECFSDIVNCICIVRGFMHDSHCLKKGCSTLEAVLLHVPVDYQCVDLSLYKDSQIVLLLNKVTNTSESPGDGCMVILQASDLPYISISRSAHIDVWRLPELKDSVAYLHIEDEKARTIPHSVVAPLAVSASRGVACVFAARKRALVYILEEDEDEVSDAE
;
A
#
# COMPACT_ATOMS: atom_id res chain seq x y z
N MET A 1 1.54 -4.11 -20.41
CA MET A 1 2.62 -4.93 -21.00
C MET A 1 3.67 -5.13 -19.93
N CYS A 2 3.99 -6.37 -19.57
CA CYS A 2 5.11 -6.66 -18.67
C CYS A 2 6.38 -6.78 -19.52
N SER A 3 7.48 -6.18 -19.08
CA SER A 3 8.80 -6.34 -19.67
C SER A 3 9.64 -7.19 -18.71
N GLY A 4 10.32 -8.20 -19.23
CA GLY A 4 11.19 -9.07 -18.45
C GLY A 4 12.08 -9.89 -19.36
N ASP A 5 13.29 -10.20 -18.90
CA ASP A 5 14.22 -11.07 -19.61
C ASP A 5 13.87 -12.53 -19.34
N LEU A 6 13.68 -13.31 -20.41
CA LEU A 6 13.50 -14.76 -20.33
C LEU A 6 14.86 -15.41 -20.04
N VAL A 7 15.10 -15.79 -18.79
CA VAL A 7 16.30 -16.55 -18.40
C VAL A 7 15.99 -18.05 -18.47
N LYS A 8 16.66 -18.76 -19.38
CA LYS A 8 16.56 -20.22 -19.53
C LYS A 8 17.20 -20.88 -18.30
N VAL A 9 16.42 -21.61 -17.49
CA VAL A 9 16.93 -22.35 -16.33
C VAL A 9 16.74 -23.85 -16.56
N GLY A 10 17.83 -24.56 -16.87
CA GLY A 10 17.87 -26.01 -17.02
C GLY A 10 19.20 -26.49 -17.61
N ALA A 11 19.90 -27.35 -16.87
CA ALA A 11 21.19 -27.94 -17.23
C ALA A 11 21.04 -29.00 -18.35
N ASP A 12 22.09 -29.14 -19.16
CA ASP A 12 22.28 -30.10 -20.25
C ASP A 12 21.35 -29.99 -21.46
N LEU A 13 21.64 -29.04 -22.33
CA LEU A 13 21.62 -29.21 -23.79
C LEU A 13 22.65 -28.21 -24.34
N GLY A 14 23.67 -28.72 -25.04
CA GLY A 14 24.94 -28.06 -25.31
C GLY A 14 24.85 -26.65 -25.91
N GLU A 15 25.92 -25.89 -25.71
CA GLU A 15 26.19 -24.59 -26.31
C GLU A 15 26.01 -24.62 -27.84
N THR A 16 24.79 -24.39 -28.30
CA THR A 16 24.56 -23.87 -29.65
C THR A 16 24.70 -22.36 -29.56
N ASN A 17 25.80 -21.85 -30.10
CA ASN A 17 25.99 -20.43 -30.41
C ASN A 17 24.72 -19.85 -31.02
N MET A 18 23.93 -19.10 -30.24
CA MET A 18 22.85 -18.26 -30.74
C MET A 18 23.47 -16.99 -31.33
N ALA A 19 24.23 -17.15 -32.42
CA ALA A 19 24.54 -16.08 -33.35
C ALA A 19 23.45 -16.08 -34.43
N GLY A 20 22.26 -15.60 -34.08
CA GLY A 20 21.13 -15.52 -35.00
C GLY A 20 20.04 -14.65 -34.36
N TYR A 21 19.87 -13.45 -34.91
CA TYR A 21 18.75 -12.52 -34.78
C TYR A 21 17.93 -12.59 -33.47
N ASN A 22 18.15 -11.63 -32.56
CA ASN A 22 17.16 -11.26 -31.53
C ASN A 22 15.92 -10.70 -32.24
N GLU A 23 15.05 -11.58 -32.74
CA GLU A 23 13.75 -11.18 -33.27
C GLU A 23 12.84 -10.86 -32.08
N HIS A 24 12.65 -9.57 -31.82
CA HIS A 24 11.61 -9.11 -30.90
C HIS A 24 10.25 -9.49 -31.49
N GLY A 25 9.32 -9.96 -30.66
CA GLY A 25 7.99 -10.35 -31.14
C GLY A 25 6.97 -10.43 -30.03
N LEU A 26 5.70 -10.57 -30.42
CA LEU A 26 4.61 -10.74 -29.47
C LEU A 26 4.51 -12.22 -29.07
N HIS A 27 4.52 -12.48 -27.76
CA HIS A 27 4.45 -13.83 -27.21
C HIS A 27 3.30 -13.93 -26.22
N CYS A 28 2.63 -15.09 -26.19
CA CYS A 28 1.70 -15.47 -25.13
C CYS A 28 2.41 -16.44 -24.16
N LEU A 29 2.26 -16.21 -22.86
CA LEU A 29 2.90 -16.99 -21.80
C LEU A 29 1.83 -17.72 -20.97
N ALA A 30 2.00 -19.03 -20.80
CA ALA A 30 1.24 -19.84 -19.86
C ALA A 30 2.02 -19.96 -18.55
N LEU A 31 1.47 -19.42 -17.45
CA LEU A 31 2.10 -19.47 -16.14
C LEU A 31 1.40 -20.50 -15.24
N ASN A 32 2.18 -21.43 -14.66
CA ASN A 32 1.68 -22.35 -13.65
C ASN A 32 1.32 -21.57 -12.38
N THR A 33 0.03 -21.47 -12.12
CA THR A 33 -0.54 -20.82 -10.94
C THR A 33 -1.14 -21.83 -9.95
N THR A 34 -0.83 -23.13 -10.08
CA THR A 34 -1.40 -24.22 -9.27
C THR A 34 -1.17 -24.04 -7.76
N ILE A 35 -0.12 -23.30 -7.37
CA ILE A 35 0.14 -22.94 -5.97
C ILE A 35 -1.05 -22.20 -5.35
N PHE A 36 -1.70 -21.31 -6.11
CA PHE A 36 -2.88 -20.57 -5.63
C PHE A 36 -4.07 -21.49 -5.42
N TRP A 37 -4.27 -22.47 -6.31
CA TRP A 37 -5.33 -23.46 -6.15
C TRP A 37 -5.08 -24.39 -4.96
N ASN A 38 -3.88 -24.99 -4.91
CA ASN A 38 -3.49 -26.00 -3.91
C ASN A 38 -3.41 -25.45 -2.49
N ARG A 39 -3.13 -24.15 -2.33
CA ARG A 39 -2.97 -23.46 -1.05
C ARG A 39 -3.94 -22.29 -0.87
N LYS A 40 -5.08 -22.30 -1.56
CA LYS A 40 -6.02 -21.16 -1.58
C LYS A 40 -6.43 -20.68 -0.18
N ASN A 41 -6.66 -21.63 0.74
CA ASN A 41 -7.12 -21.32 2.09
C ASN A 41 -5.99 -20.71 2.92
N GLU A 42 -4.79 -21.30 2.88
CA GLU A 42 -3.63 -20.82 3.60
C GLU A 42 -3.20 -19.43 3.09
N LEU A 43 -3.19 -19.24 1.77
CA LEU A 43 -2.85 -17.98 1.12
C LEU A 43 -3.88 -16.90 1.43
N HIS A 44 -5.17 -17.22 1.34
CA HIS A 44 -6.24 -16.28 1.68
C HIS A 44 -6.13 -15.84 3.14
N GLN A 45 -5.92 -16.76 4.08
CA GLN A 45 -5.75 -16.43 5.49
C GLN A 45 -4.55 -15.53 5.74
N VAL A 46 -3.36 -15.86 5.19
CA VAL A 46 -2.17 -15.03 5.38
C VAL A 46 -2.34 -13.65 4.74
N ALA A 47 -2.90 -13.58 3.52
CA ALA A 47 -3.13 -12.32 2.82
C ALA A 47 -4.14 -11.42 3.56
N GLN A 48 -5.24 -12.00 4.07
CA GLN A 48 -6.23 -11.26 4.84
C GLN A 48 -5.63 -10.67 6.12
N GLN A 49 -4.82 -11.45 6.84
CA GLN A 49 -4.17 -10.97 8.06
C GLN A 49 -3.11 -9.90 7.78
N ALA A 50 -2.30 -10.08 6.73
CA ALA A 50 -1.31 -9.10 6.32
C ALA A 50 -1.96 -7.77 5.91
N SER A 51 -3.05 -7.81 5.13
CA SER A 51 -3.81 -6.61 4.73
C SER A 51 -4.38 -5.89 5.94
N ASN A 52 -5.00 -6.60 6.89
CA ASN A 52 -5.53 -6.00 8.11
C ASN A 52 -4.42 -5.34 8.95
N ILE A 53 -3.25 -5.98 9.04
CA ILE A 53 -2.09 -5.43 9.76
C ILE A 53 -1.57 -4.17 9.07
N GLU A 54 -1.51 -4.15 7.74
CA GLU A 54 -1.08 -3.00 6.95
C GLU A 54 -2.02 -1.79 7.17
N ASP A 55 -3.34 -2.01 7.11
CA ASP A 55 -4.34 -0.98 7.38
C ASP A 55 -4.21 -0.41 8.81
N LEU A 56 -4.02 -1.27 9.81
CA LEU A 56 -3.82 -0.84 11.20
C LEU A 56 -2.48 -0.13 11.41
N THR A 57 -1.44 -0.53 10.68
CA THR A 57 -0.14 0.14 10.72
C THR A 57 -0.25 1.57 10.18
N GLU A 58 -1.10 1.82 9.19
CA GLU A 58 -1.42 3.18 8.72
C GLU A 58 -2.17 3.99 9.78
N VAL A 59 -3.08 3.38 10.53
CA VAL A 59 -3.74 4.04 11.68
C VAL A 59 -2.72 4.47 12.72
N VAL A 60 -1.76 3.61 13.07
CA VAL A 60 -0.67 3.94 14.00
C VAL A 60 0.17 5.11 13.47
N ARG A 61 0.61 5.06 12.21
CA ARG A 61 1.40 6.10 11.56
C ARG A 61 0.68 7.45 11.58
N THR A 62 -0.59 7.46 11.16
CA THR A 62 -1.42 8.66 11.15
C THR A 62 -1.61 9.20 12.57
N SER A 63 -1.84 8.34 13.56
CA SER A 63 -1.98 8.74 14.96
C SER A 63 -0.72 9.44 15.48
N LEU A 64 0.46 8.85 15.27
CA LEU A 64 1.74 9.46 15.66
C LEU A 64 1.97 10.82 15.00
N SER A 65 1.69 10.92 13.68
CA SER A 65 1.82 12.18 12.94
C SER A 65 0.90 13.28 13.47
N VAL A 66 -0.37 12.95 13.73
CA VAL A 66 -1.34 13.91 14.29
C VAL A 66 -0.94 14.34 15.69
N MET A 67 -0.54 13.41 16.56
CA MET A 67 -0.08 13.71 17.92
C MET A 67 1.13 14.64 17.92
N CYS A 68 2.13 14.34 17.07
CA CYS A 68 3.34 15.15 16.95
C CYS A 68 3.01 16.59 16.53
N ARG A 69 2.13 16.75 15.54
CA ARG A 69 1.67 18.07 15.08
C ARG A 69 0.93 18.83 16.17
N GLN A 70 -0.07 18.20 16.80
CA GLN A 70 -0.89 18.85 17.84
C GLN A 70 -0.06 19.32 19.03
N TRP A 71 0.90 18.51 19.46
CA TRP A 71 1.80 18.89 20.55
C TRP A 71 2.76 20.00 20.14
N SER A 72 3.36 19.90 18.96
CA SER A 72 4.28 20.92 18.44
C SER A 72 3.62 22.29 18.30
N ASP A 73 2.39 22.35 17.79
CA ASP A 73 1.64 23.60 17.66
C ASP A 73 1.38 24.26 19.03
N ALA A 74 1.07 23.46 20.05
CA ALA A 74 0.86 23.93 21.41
C ALA A 74 2.17 24.40 22.07
N MET A 75 3.26 23.65 21.88
CA MET A 75 4.58 23.96 22.44
C MET A 75 5.19 25.21 21.78
N ASN A 76 4.98 25.41 20.48
CA ASN A 76 5.37 26.63 19.78
C ASN A 76 4.71 27.86 20.41
N THR A 77 3.43 27.77 20.79
CA THR A 77 2.72 28.87 21.47
C THR A 77 3.36 29.21 22.83
N PHE A 78 3.87 28.20 23.55
CA PHE A 78 4.62 28.40 24.80
C PHE A 78 5.97 29.07 24.52
N GLN A 79 6.77 28.50 23.62
CA GLN A 79 8.12 29.00 23.30
C GLN A 79 8.10 30.42 22.72
N GLU A 80 7.16 30.75 21.84
CA GLU A 80 7.00 32.12 21.31
C GLU A 80 6.75 33.16 22.41
N LYS A 81 6.03 32.77 23.47
CA LYS A 81 5.73 33.70 24.58
C LYS A 81 6.87 33.76 25.58
N PHE A 82 7.45 32.62 25.95
CA PHE A 82 8.49 32.54 26.97
C PHE A 82 9.89 32.95 26.47
N SER A 83 10.18 32.87 25.16
CA SER A 83 11.41 33.42 24.58
C SER A 83 11.58 34.93 24.78
N SER A 84 10.47 35.67 24.90
CA SER A 84 10.51 37.11 25.20
C SER A 84 11.10 37.41 26.58
N LEU A 85 11.05 36.48 27.54
CA LEU A 85 11.70 36.63 28.85
C LEU A 85 13.22 36.65 28.69
N SER A 86 13.78 35.74 27.89
CA SER A 86 15.22 35.72 27.59
C SER A 86 15.67 37.03 26.96
N THR A 87 14.90 37.56 26.01
CA THR A 87 15.19 38.87 25.39
C THR A 87 15.13 40.02 26.40
N LEU A 88 14.18 40.00 27.33
CA LEU A 88 14.07 41.03 28.37
C LEU A 88 15.25 40.97 29.35
N ILE A 89 15.67 39.79 29.77
CA ILE A 89 16.82 39.62 30.67
C ILE A 89 18.09 40.22 30.05
N ILE A 90 18.37 39.91 28.78
CA ILE A 90 19.51 40.46 28.03
C ILE A 90 19.40 41.99 27.91
N ASN A 91 18.22 42.53 27.59
CA ASN A 91 18.01 43.98 27.46
C ASN A 91 18.19 44.75 28.78
N HIS A 92 17.96 44.09 29.92
CA HIS A 92 18.20 44.64 31.26
C HIS A 92 19.65 44.44 31.74
N GLY A 93 20.52 43.84 30.92
CA GLY A 93 21.94 43.66 31.20
C GLY A 93 22.26 42.62 32.27
N LEU A 94 21.40 41.61 32.42
CA LEU A 94 21.63 40.49 33.33
C LEU A 94 22.24 39.30 32.56
N ASP A 95 23.16 38.59 33.20
CA ASP A 95 23.83 37.38 32.66
C ASP A 95 23.16 36.07 33.12
N SER A 96 21.97 36.14 33.72
CA SER A 96 21.23 34.98 34.24
C SER A 96 20.34 34.32 33.18
N SER A 97 20.02 33.04 33.36
CA SER A 97 19.02 32.35 32.53
C SER A 97 17.59 32.61 33.01
N PRO A 98 16.57 32.48 32.14
CA PRO A 98 15.16 32.53 32.56
C PRO A 98 14.85 31.57 33.73
N GLN A 99 15.46 30.39 33.75
CA GLN A 99 15.30 29.37 34.80
C GLN A 99 15.84 29.86 36.13
N GLU A 100 17.04 30.45 36.16
CA GLU A 100 17.66 30.99 37.36
C GLU A 100 16.85 32.14 37.96
N GLU A 101 16.33 33.03 37.10
CA GLU A 101 15.48 34.14 37.50
C GLU A 101 14.12 33.65 38.06
N LEU A 102 13.50 32.66 37.42
CA LEU A 102 12.25 32.05 37.89
C LEU A 102 12.46 31.22 39.17
N LEU A 103 13.59 30.54 39.33
CA LEU A 103 13.96 29.84 40.56
C LEU A 103 14.19 30.84 41.71
N SER A 104 14.83 31.97 41.43
CA SER A 104 15.02 33.05 42.41
C SER A 104 13.68 33.62 42.87
N LEU A 105 12.73 33.81 41.94
CA LEU A 105 11.35 34.20 42.26
C LEU A 105 10.65 33.16 43.16
N LEU A 106 10.80 31.88 42.86
CA LEU A 106 10.24 30.80 43.68
C LEU A 106 10.85 30.76 45.09
N GLY A 107 12.15 31.04 45.22
CA GLY A 107 12.88 31.13 46.48
C GLY A 107 12.55 32.35 47.33
N GLY A 108 11.66 33.23 46.88
CA GLY A 108 11.23 34.42 47.62
C GLY A 108 12.16 35.63 47.48
N ALA A 109 13.06 35.63 46.49
CA ALA A 109 13.86 36.82 46.17
C ALA A 109 12.97 37.96 45.63
N ARG A 110 13.46 39.20 45.71
CA ARG A 110 12.79 40.32 45.04
C ARG A 110 12.73 40.05 43.54
N THR A 111 11.54 40.17 42.95
CA THR A 111 11.34 40.01 41.52
C THR A 111 12.23 40.99 40.76
N SER A 112 13.08 40.48 39.88
CA SER A 112 13.96 41.32 39.06
C SER A 112 13.12 42.17 38.07
N PRO A 113 13.60 43.37 37.67
CA PRO A 113 12.91 44.21 36.70
C PRO A 113 12.47 43.51 35.41
N PRO A 114 13.28 42.64 34.75
CA PRO A 114 12.85 41.93 33.55
C PRO A 114 11.75 40.90 33.83
N VAL A 115 11.83 40.15 34.92
CA VAL A 115 10.78 39.18 35.31
C VAL A 115 9.49 39.89 35.66
N HIS A 116 9.55 41.01 36.38
CA HIS A 116 8.37 41.81 36.69
C HIS A 116 7.70 42.35 35.42
N GLN A 117 8.49 42.93 34.51
CA GLN A 117 8.01 43.41 33.21
C GLN A 117 7.37 42.28 32.41
N PHE A 118 8.00 41.10 32.37
CA PHE A 118 7.48 39.95 31.66
C PHE A 118 6.14 39.47 32.25
N LEU A 119 6.09 39.22 33.56
CA LEU A 119 4.90 38.65 34.21
C LEU A 119 3.70 39.59 34.17
N VAL A 120 3.91 40.89 34.37
CA VAL A 120 2.81 41.87 34.46
C VAL A 120 2.43 42.44 33.09
N ASN A 121 3.41 42.85 32.27
CA ASN A 121 3.14 43.62 31.05
C ASN A 121 3.11 42.76 29.77
N THR A 122 3.96 41.74 29.68
CA THR A 122 4.10 40.93 28.45
C THR A 122 3.18 39.70 28.47
N LEU A 123 3.20 38.95 29.57
CA LEU A 123 2.46 37.70 29.73
C LEU A 123 1.08 37.96 30.31
N GLY A 124 1.01 38.53 31.51
CA GLY A 124 -0.24 38.83 32.22
C GLY A 124 -1.09 37.60 32.55
N GLU A 125 -2.16 37.81 33.32
CA GLU A 125 -3.09 36.73 33.70
C GLU A 125 -3.73 36.06 32.47
N VAL A 126 -4.14 36.87 31.49
CA VAL A 126 -4.79 36.37 30.26
C VAL A 126 -3.83 35.51 29.44
N GLY A 127 -2.55 35.90 29.35
CA GLY A 127 -1.54 35.12 28.62
C GLY A 127 -1.26 33.78 29.29
N VAL A 128 -1.06 33.75 30.62
CA VAL A 128 -0.88 32.51 31.39
C VAL A 128 -2.07 31.56 31.19
N LYS A 129 -3.29 32.04 31.39
CA LYS A 129 -4.50 31.21 31.24
C LYS A 129 -4.66 30.67 29.82
N ARG A 130 -4.35 31.49 28.80
CA ARG A 130 -4.42 31.06 27.40
C ARG A 130 -3.42 29.94 27.10
N ILE A 131 -2.15 30.11 27.46
CA ILE A 131 -1.10 29.11 27.17
C ILE A 131 -1.38 27.82 27.96
N SER A 132 -1.75 27.93 29.24
CA SER A 132 -2.17 26.80 30.07
C SER A 132 -3.32 26.01 29.44
N LYS A 133 -4.34 26.70 28.90
CA LYS A 133 -5.48 26.08 28.20
C LYS A 133 -5.06 25.39 26.91
N VAL A 134 -4.15 25.99 26.13
CA VAL A 134 -3.65 25.41 24.88
C VAL A 134 -2.88 24.13 25.14
N LEU A 135 -1.90 24.14 26.06
CA LEU A 135 -1.09 22.96 26.40
C LEU A 135 -1.92 21.84 27.05
N SER A 136 -2.80 22.18 28.00
CA SER A 136 -3.70 21.17 28.59
C SER A 136 -4.72 20.61 27.60
N GLY A 137 -5.17 21.43 26.64
CA GLY A 137 -6.02 21.00 25.54
C GLY A 137 -5.31 20.01 24.63
N ALA A 138 -4.09 20.32 24.19
CA ALA A 138 -3.28 19.41 23.38
C ALA A 138 -2.97 18.11 24.13
N GLY A 139 -2.58 18.17 25.41
CA GLY A 139 -2.32 16.99 26.22
C GLY A 139 -3.53 16.05 26.32
N LYS A 140 -4.73 16.59 26.54
CA LYS A 140 -5.98 15.79 26.55
C LYS A 140 -6.30 15.19 25.20
N GLU A 141 -6.06 15.94 24.12
CA GLU A 141 -6.28 15.44 22.77
C GLU A 141 -5.31 14.31 22.42
N LEU A 142 -4.03 14.43 22.79
CA LEU A 142 -3.06 13.34 22.65
C LEU A 142 -3.49 12.10 23.44
N GLN A 143 -3.90 12.25 24.70
CA GLN A 143 -4.42 11.14 25.50
C GLN A 143 -5.61 10.45 24.82
N ARG A 144 -6.52 11.24 24.23
CA ARG A 144 -7.67 10.72 23.48
C ARG A 144 -7.25 9.96 22.23
N ILE A 145 -6.34 10.51 21.42
CA ILE A 145 -5.79 9.82 20.24
C ILE A 145 -5.15 8.48 20.64
N VAL A 146 -4.43 8.45 21.76
CA VAL A 146 -3.82 7.20 22.20
C VAL A 146 -4.88 6.16 22.56
N LEU A 147 -5.84 6.52 23.41
CA LEU A 147 -6.85 5.60 23.92
C LEU A 147 -7.86 5.15 22.85
N ASP A 148 -8.24 6.06 21.94
CA ASP A 148 -9.30 5.79 20.94
C ASP A 148 -8.74 5.19 19.64
N HIS A 149 -7.46 5.40 19.32
CA HIS A 149 -6.90 5.04 18.01
C HIS A 149 -5.59 4.26 18.10
N LEU A 150 -4.56 4.79 18.77
CA LEU A 150 -3.23 4.19 18.77
C LEU A 150 -3.19 2.84 19.50
N GLN A 151 -3.62 2.82 20.76
CA GLN A 151 -3.56 1.63 21.61
C GLN A 151 -4.45 0.50 21.07
N PRO A 152 -5.72 0.73 20.71
CA PRO A 152 -6.55 -0.30 20.08
C PRO A 152 -5.93 -0.86 18.79
N ALA A 153 -5.32 -0.01 17.95
CA ALA A 153 -4.68 -0.47 16.72
C ALA A 153 -3.49 -1.39 17.01
N VAL A 154 -2.61 -1.02 17.96
CA VAL A 154 -1.43 -1.82 18.35
C VAL A 154 -1.85 -3.14 19.01
N GLU A 155 -2.90 -3.14 19.84
CA GLU A 155 -3.45 -4.36 20.46
C GLU A 155 -4.01 -5.32 19.40
N VAL A 156 -4.77 -4.82 18.43
CA VAL A 156 -5.32 -5.64 17.34
C VAL A 156 -4.20 -6.15 16.43
N ILE A 157 -3.16 -5.35 16.14
CA ILE A 157 -1.95 -5.81 15.44
C ILE A 157 -1.32 -6.96 16.21
N GLY A 158 -1.11 -6.81 17.52
CA GLY A 158 -0.57 -7.84 18.41
C GLY A 158 -1.38 -9.13 18.37
N PHE A 159 -2.71 -9.03 18.35
CA PHE A 159 -3.60 -10.17 18.18
C PHE A 159 -3.42 -10.86 16.81
N ARG A 160 -3.44 -10.11 15.70
CA ARG A 160 -3.30 -10.68 14.34
C ARG A 160 -1.94 -11.32 14.09
N ILE A 161 -0.86 -10.67 14.52
CA ILE A 161 0.48 -11.26 14.39
C ILE A 161 0.63 -12.49 15.30
N GLY A 162 -0.06 -12.51 16.45
CA GLY A 162 -0.17 -13.68 17.31
C GLY A 162 -0.89 -14.87 16.64
N GLU A 163 -1.96 -14.62 15.88
CA GLU A 163 -2.61 -15.64 15.05
C GLU A 163 -1.64 -16.19 14.00
N LEU A 164 -0.96 -15.30 13.26
CA LEU A 164 0.05 -15.67 12.27
C LEU A 164 1.22 -16.47 12.87
N ARG A 165 1.62 -16.15 14.10
CA ARG A 165 2.63 -16.92 14.86
C ARG A 165 2.15 -18.33 15.17
N GLY A 166 0.87 -18.52 15.47
CA GLY A 166 0.26 -19.84 15.58
C GLY A 166 0.33 -20.62 14.26
N LEU A 167 0.01 -19.96 13.15
CA LEU A 167 0.04 -20.56 11.81
C LEU A 167 1.46 -20.92 11.35
N SER A 168 2.45 -20.06 11.62
CA SER A 168 3.85 -20.28 11.21
C SER A 168 4.47 -21.53 11.85
N ARG A 169 4.03 -21.88 13.06
CA ARG A 169 4.41 -23.14 13.74
C ARG A 169 3.88 -24.38 13.04
N TRP A 170 2.79 -24.30 12.28
CA TRP A 170 2.30 -25.42 11.48
C TRP A 170 3.06 -25.54 10.16
N ARG A 171 4.34 -25.92 10.26
CA ARG A 171 5.28 -26.00 9.14
C ARG A 171 4.75 -26.82 7.96
N ALA A 172 4.09 -27.96 8.23
CA ALA A 172 3.53 -28.83 7.18
C ALA A 172 2.55 -28.10 6.23
N ARG A 173 1.82 -27.08 6.72
CA ARG A 173 0.87 -26.31 5.91
C ARG A 173 1.49 -25.02 5.38
N TYR A 174 2.08 -24.21 6.26
CA TYR A 174 2.43 -22.83 5.96
C TYR A 174 3.90 -22.60 5.53
N HIS A 175 4.82 -23.54 5.80
CA HIS A 175 6.22 -23.39 5.37
C HIS A 175 6.33 -23.29 3.83
N ASN A 176 5.53 -24.09 3.11
CA ASN A 176 5.52 -24.10 1.65
C ASN A 176 5.01 -22.80 1.02
N ILE A 177 4.32 -21.93 1.76
CA ILE A 177 3.89 -20.63 1.25
C ILE A 177 4.78 -19.49 1.76
N GLY A 178 5.90 -19.80 2.42
CA GLY A 178 6.90 -18.82 2.85
C GLY A 178 6.62 -18.13 4.18
N LEU A 179 5.66 -18.63 4.98
CA LEU A 179 5.43 -18.10 6.32
C LEU A 179 6.52 -18.59 7.28
N ASP A 180 7.55 -17.76 7.47
CA ASP A 180 8.71 -18.10 8.29
C ASP A 180 8.44 -17.88 9.78
N GLU A 181 8.74 -18.90 10.59
CA GLU A 181 8.48 -18.86 12.03
C GLU A 181 9.38 -17.83 12.75
N SER A 182 10.65 -17.69 12.35
CA SER A 182 11.59 -16.79 13.01
C SER A 182 11.26 -15.32 12.75
N LEU A 183 10.91 -14.98 11.50
CA LEU A 183 10.50 -13.62 11.14
C LEU A 183 9.18 -13.23 11.82
N ILE A 184 8.21 -14.15 11.85
CA ILE A 184 6.93 -13.89 12.53
C ILE A 184 7.11 -13.79 14.05
N ASN A 185 8.03 -14.55 14.66
CA ASN A 185 8.37 -14.38 16.07
C ASN A 185 8.99 -13.00 16.34
N ASN A 186 9.94 -12.56 15.52
CA ASN A 186 10.52 -11.21 15.63
C ASN A 186 9.45 -10.12 15.46
N ALA A 187 8.59 -10.24 14.45
CA ALA A 187 7.45 -9.34 14.23
C ALA A 187 6.51 -9.29 15.45
N THR A 188 6.21 -10.44 16.05
CA THR A 188 5.39 -10.51 17.27
C THR A 188 6.05 -9.80 18.44
N GLU A 189 7.37 -9.96 18.59
CA GLU A 189 8.14 -9.27 19.61
C GLU A 189 8.11 -7.75 19.42
N LYS A 190 8.32 -7.24 18.20
CA LYS A 190 8.26 -5.81 17.91
C LYS A 190 6.87 -5.19 18.13
N ALA A 191 5.81 -5.94 17.84
CA ALA A 191 4.46 -5.51 18.19
C ALA A 191 4.27 -5.40 19.71
N GLY A 192 4.85 -6.34 20.47
CA GLY A 192 4.83 -6.33 21.93
C GLY A 192 5.64 -5.18 22.55
N THR A 193 6.85 -4.92 22.05
CA THR A 193 7.68 -3.80 22.54
C THR A 193 7.04 -2.45 22.21
N LEU A 194 6.39 -2.31 21.04
CA LEU A 194 5.62 -1.13 20.70
C LEU A 194 4.47 -0.88 21.69
N LEU A 195 3.72 -1.92 22.07
CA LEU A 195 2.65 -1.79 23.05
C LEU A 195 3.16 -1.27 24.41
N VAL A 196 4.33 -1.75 24.85
CA VAL A 196 4.99 -1.23 26.06
C VAL A 196 5.36 0.25 25.91
N GLN A 197 5.83 0.68 24.73
CA GLN A 197 6.10 2.10 24.49
C GLN A 197 4.85 2.97 24.47
N VAL A 198 3.72 2.47 23.98
CA VAL A 198 2.44 3.20 24.02
C VAL A 198 2.04 3.49 25.48
N GLU A 199 2.14 2.48 26.35
CA GLU A 199 1.87 2.63 27.78
C GLU A 199 2.85 3.59 28.47
N ARG A 200 4.15 3.47 28.16
CA ARG A 200 5.17 4.39 28.67
C ARG A 200 4.90 5.82 28.23
N PHE A 201 4.58 6.02 26.95
CA PHE A 201 4.25 7.33 26.40
C PHE A 201 3.08 7.97 27.15
N MET A 202 2.01 7.21 27.41
CA MET A 202 0.85 7.71 28.16
C MET A 202 1.20 8.19 29.57
N ARG A 203 2.08 7.47 30.27
CA ARG A 203 2.57 7.87 31.61
C ARG A 203 3.40 9.15 31.54
N VAL A 204 4.34 9.23 30.60
CA VAL A 204 5.18 10.41 30.41
C VAL A 204 4.33 11.62 30.03
N LEU A 205 3.42 11.49 29.07
CA LEU A 205 2.50 12.55 28.67
C LEU A 205 1.68 13.09 29.85
N SER A 206 1.12 12.19 30.66
CA SER A 206 0.33 12.57 31.83
C SER A 206 1.16 13.33 32.87
N SER A 207 2.38 12.87 33.12
CA SER A 207 3.36 13.53 34.01
C SER A 207 3.71 14.94 33.51
N VAL A 208 4.04 15.08 32.23
CA VAL A 208 4.40 16.36 31.60
C VAL A 208 3.23 17.36 31.69
N VAL A 209 2.02 16.94 31.32
CA VAL A 209 0.82 17.79 31.39
C VAL A 209 0.55 18.26 32.82
N GLN A 210 0.74 17.39 33.81
CA GLN A 210 0.60 17.74 35.22
C GLN A 210 1.65 18.78 35.66
N GLN A 211 2.91 18.61 35.25
CA GLN A 211 4.00 19.54 35.59
C GLN A 211 3.76 20.93 35.01
N TYR A 212 3.34 21.03 33.73
CA TYR A 212 2.93 22.31 33.13
C TYR A 212 1.76 22.95 33.88
N SER A 213 0.74 22.17 34.25
CA SER A 213 -0.39 22.68 35.02
C SER A 213 0.05 23.24 36.37
N ASN A 214 0.95 22.55 37.09
CA ASN A 214 1.48 23.00 38.36
C ASN A 214 2.30 24.29 38.22
N PHE A 215 3.14 24.37 37.18
CA PHE A 215 3.91 25.56 36.84
C PHE A 215 3.03 26.78 36.56
N PHE A 216 1.98 26.64 35.73
CA PHE A 216 1.10 27.77 35.42
C PHE A 216 0.24 28.20 36.61
N ASN A 217 -0.16 27.28 37.50
CA ASN A 217 -0.85 27.63 38.74
C ASN A 217 0.05 28.48 39.66
N TRP A 218 1.32 28.10 39.78
CA TRP A 218 2.32 28.90 40.49
C TRP A 218 2.51 30.28 39.85
N LEU A 219 2.71 30.33 38.53
CA LEU A 219 2.96 31.57 37.80
C LEU A 219 1.78 32.54 37.89
N LEU A 220 0.56 32.04 37.82
CA LEU A 220 -0.66 32.82 38.00
C LEU A 220 -0.74 33.43 39.40
N LYS A 221 -0.33 32.67 40.43
CA LYS A 221 -0.26 33.18 41.81
C LYS A 221 0.78 34.32 41.91
N CYS A 222 1.94 34.17 41.30
CA CYS A 222 2.96 35.23 41.26
C CYS A 222 2.41 36.52 40.62
N ILE A 223 1.71 36.41 39.49
CA ILE A 223 1.10 37.58 38.81
C ILE A 223 0.11 38.29 39.73
N LYS A 224 -0.80 37.55 40.39
CA LYS A 224 -1.77 38.16 41.30
C LYS A 224 -1.12 38.86 42.49
N LEU A 225 -0.07 38.26 43.06
CA LEU A 225 0.69 38.87 44.15
C LEU A 225 1.38 40.17 43.72
N LEU A 226 1.99 40.20 42.53
CA LEU A 226 2.61 41.40 41.98
C LEU A 226 1.60 42.51 41.70
N MET A 227 0.38 42.14 41.31
CA MET A 227 -0.73 43.07 41.06
C MET A 227 -1.50 43.48 42.32
N SER A 228 -1.12 42.99 43.51
CA SER A 228 -1.84 43.18 44.77
C SER A 228 -3.32 42.73 44.72
N GLU A 229 -3.60 41.71 43.92
CA GLU A 229 -4.93 41.10 43.78
C GLU A 229 -5.11 39.90 44.74
N PRO A 230 -6.34 39.61 45.19
CA PRO A 230 -6.59 38.47 46.07
C PRO A 230 -6.25 37.13 45.40
N SER A 231 -5.46 36.30 46.09
CA SER A 231 -4.97 35.01 45.58
C SER A 231 -5.62 33.78 46.24
N ASP A 232 -6.52 33.99 47.21
CA ASP A 232 -7.09 32.93 48.07
C ASP A 232 -7.99 31.91 47.34
N GLN A 233 -8.41 32.23 46.10
CA GLN A 233 -9.24 31.36 45.26
C GLN A 233 -8.44 30.54 44.24
N LEU A 234 -7.11 30.66 44.20
CA LEU A 234 -6.27 29.92 43.25
C LEU A 234 -6.02 28.49 43.70
N LEU A 235 -5.82 27.60 42.71
CA LEU A 235 -5.42 26.22 42.99
C LEU A 235 -4.06 26.19 43.70
N PRO A 236 -3.87 25.29 44.69
CA PRO A 236 -2.57 25.10 45.30
C PRO A 236 -1.57 24.58 44.25
N TYR A 237 -0.30 24.94 44.43
CA TYR A 237 0.82 24.42 43.64
C TYR A 237 1.82 23.76 44.58
N ASN A 238 2.55 22.78 44.06
CA ASN A 238 3.67 22.14 44.74
C ASN A 238 4.99 22.80 44.27
N SER A 239 5.73 23.41 45.19
CA SER A 239 6.99 24.09 44.90
C SER A 239 8.10 23.17 44.41
N GLU A 240 8.16 21.92 44.89
CA GLU A 240 9.17 20.94 44.46
C GLU A 240 8.96 20.56 43.00
N LEU A 241 7.70 20.37 42.59
CA LEU A 241 7.33 20.13 41.20
C LEU A 241 7.69 21.32 40.30
N VAL A 242 7.58 22.56 40.80
CA VAL A 242 8.06 23.75 40.05
C VAL A 242 9.58 23.72 39.89
N ILE A 243 10.34 23.33 40.91
CA ILE A 243 11.80 23.19 40.82
C ILE A 243 12.17 22.14 39.77
N ILE A 244 11.53 20.97 39.81
CA ILE A 244 11.74 19.90 38.83
C ILE A 244 11.41 20.40 37.43
N PHE A 245 10.26 21.05 37.24
CA PHE A 245 9.87 21.62 35.95
C PHE A 245 10.91 22.62 35.43
N LEU A 246 11.35 23.57 36.26
CA LEU A 246 12.32 24.59 35.85
C LEU A 246 13.69 24.00 35.50
N LYS A 247 14.11 22.93 36.19
CA LYS A 247 15.38 22.26 35.92
C LYS A 247 15.35 21.37 34.68
N PHE A 248 14.26 20.65 34.45
CA PHE A 248 14.24 19.55 33.47
C PHE A 248 13.25 19.74 32.31
N LEU A 249 12.17 20.50 32.47
CA LEU A 249 11.11 20.63 31.46
C LEU A 249 11.00 22.02 30.82
N TYR A 250 11.63 23.04 31.39
CA TYR A 250 11.47 24.41 30.89
C TYR A 250 12.04 24.58 29.47
N GLU A 251 13.20 23.96 29.20
CA GLU A 251 13.85 23.97 27.88
C GLU A 251 13.70 22.65 27.11
N GLN A 252 13.36 21.55 27.77
CA GLN A 252 13.23 20.25 27.12
C GLN A 252 11.78 19.96 26.72
N ASP A 253 11.62 19.14 25.68
CA ASP A 253 10.32 18.64 25.23
C ASP A 253 10.35 17.10 25.10
N PRO A 254 10.15 16.37 26.22
CA PRO A 254 10.21 14.91 26.21
C PRO A 254 9.06 14.26 25.41
N VAL A 255 7.92 14.95 25.25
CA VAL A 255 6.79 14.43 24.46
C VAL A 255 7.14 14.44 22.98
N LYS A 256 7.75 15.52 22.50
CA LYS A 256 8.25 15.60 21.11
C LYS A 256 9.35 14.57 20.86
N GLN A 257 10.31 14.44 21.76
CA GLN A 257 11.39 13.43 21.65
C GLN A 257 10.84 12.01 21.52
N LEU A 258 9.78 11.67 22.25
CA LEU A 258 9.13 10.36 22.16
C LEU A 258 8.40 10.12 20.82
N LEU A 259 7.88 11.18 20.19
CA LEU A 259 7.08 11.11 18.97
C LEU A 259 7.91 11.24 17.69
N GLU A 260 9.13 11.76 17.77
CA GLU A 260 10.02 11.92 16.63
C GLU A 260 11.06 10.79 16.53
N ILE A 261 11.52 10.54 15.30
CA ILE A 261 12.62 9.64 15.02
C ILE A 261 13.91 10.44 15.22
N SER A 262 14.71 10.15 16.24
CA SER A 262 16.06 10.70 16.32
C SER A 262 16.94 10.04 15.26
N GLU A 263 17.61 10.83 14.42
CA GLU A 263 18.61 10.33 13.45
C GLU A 263 19.92 9.94 14.14
N THR A 264 20.10 10.33 15.40
CA THR A 264 21.26 9.97 16.21
C THR A 264 21.01 8.67 16.97
N GLU A 265 21.95 7.72 16.88
CA GLU A 265 22.02 6.49 17.70
C GLU A 265 22.23 6.76 19.21
N TYR A 266 22.28 8.02 19.63
CA TYR A 266 22.30 8.39 21.03
C TYR A 266 20.95 8.05 21.67
N GLU A 267 21.02 7.29 22.76
CA GLU A 267 19.89 6.83 23.57
C GLU A 267 18.95 8.01 23.85
N VAL A 268 17.63 7.78 23.78
CA VAL A 268 16.69 8.83 24.19
C VAL A 268 16.66 8.84 25.71
N GLU A 269 17.52 9.70 26.25
CA GLU A 269 17.62 10.07 27.66
C GLU A 269 16.33 10.80 28.09
N ILE A 270 15.29 10.03 28.39
CA ILE A 270 14.13 10.57 29.10
C ILE A 270 14.53 10.69 30.56
N ASP A 271 14.79 11.92 30.97
CA ASP A 271 15.20 12.32 32.31
C ASP A 271 14.41 11.56 33.41
N LEU A 272 15.12 10.80 34.24
CA LEU A 272 14.62 10.02 35.38
C LEU A 272 13.58 10.73 36.27
N PRO A 273 13.68 12.06 36.52
CA PRO A 273 12.69 12.80 37.29
C PRO A 273 11.25 12.70 36.74
N LEU A 274 11.06 12.54 35.43
CA LEU A 274 9.74 12.45 34.79
C LEU A 274 9.04 11.11 35.02
N LEU A 275 9.84 10.03 35.10
CA LEU A 275 9.36 8.70 35.46
C LEU A 275 9.14 8.58 36.97
N LEU A 276 10.04 9.15 37.78
CA LEU A 276 9.87 9.21 39.24
C LEU A 276 8.61 10.00 39.62
N SER A 277 8.28 11.09 38.94
CA SER A 277 7.02 11.82 39.16
C SER A 277 5.76 11.10 38.66
N ALA A 278 5.91 10.18 37.68
CA ALA A 278 4.82 9.35 37.18
C ALA A 278 4.58 8.08 38.04
N GLU A 279 5.63 7.52 38.65
CA GLU A 279 5.58 6.27 39.42
C GLU A 279 5.41 6.49 40.93
N PHE A 280 5.82 7.63 41.49
CA PHE A 280 5.76 7.89 42.92
C PHE A 280 4.85 9.07 43.28
N GLN A 281 3.59 8.76 43.62
CA GLN A 281 2.85 9.53 44.62
C GLN A 281 3.45 9.30 46.03
N CYS A 282 4.77 9.45 46.22
CA CYS A 282 5.46 9.23 47.50
C CYS A 282 6.33 10.42 47.90
N SER A 283 6.53 10.52 49.21
CA SER A 283 7.11 11.66 49.92
C SER A 283 8.54 12.03 49.47
N PRO A 284 8.87 13.33 49.44
CA PRO A 284 10.06 13.88 48.78
C PRO A 284 11.26 13.97 49.72
N SER A 285 11.78 12.85 50.23
CA SER A 285 12.93 12.90 51.15
C SER A 285 14.28 12.49 50.55
N VAL A 286 14.37 12.16 49.27
CA VAL A 286 15.65 11.83 48.63
C VAL A 286 15.65 12.33 47.18
N LEU A 287 16.19 13.53 46.97
CA LEU A 287 16.72 13.90 45.65
C LEU A 287 18.11 13.26 45.56
N PRO A 288 18.40 12.37 44.59
CA PRO A 288 19.76 11.91 44.41
C PRO A 288 20.58 13.05 43.81
N GLU A 289 21.55 13.55 44.59
CA GLU A 289 22.64 14.35 44.07
C GLU A 289 23.52 13.44 43.19
N ASN A 290 23.66 13.81 41.92
CA ASN A 290 24.57 13.21 40.93
C ASN A 290 24.37 11.72 40.63
N THR A 291 23.36 11.39 39.82
CA THR A 291 23.34 10.13 39.06
C THR A 291 23.03 10.42 37.59
N THR A 292 24.04 10.20 36.76
CA THR A 292 23.98 10.15 35.29
C THR A 292 22.90 9.18 34.78
N ASP A 293 21.91 9.73 34.07
CA ASP A 293 21.63 9.48 32.64
C ASP A 293 21.27 8.08 32.09
N GLU A 294 20.80 7.11 32.89
CA GLU A 294 20.30 5.82 32.32
C GLU A 294 19.02 5.29 32.99
N VAL A 295 18.20 4.55 32.23
CA VAL A 295 17.15 3.66 32.78
C VAL A 295 17.76 2.92 33.98
N PRO A 296 17.12 2.92 35.18
CA PRO A 296 17.76 2.43 36.40
C PRO A 296 18.41 1.06 36.16
N LEU A 297 19.68 0.91 36.52
CA LEU A 297 20.45 -0.31 36.28
C LEU A 297 19.71 -1.56 36.79
N GLU A 298 18.97 -1.40 37.91
CA GLU A 298 18.09 -2.42 38.48
C GLU A 298 16.92 -2.81 37.55
N THR A 299 16.29 -1.84 36.88
CA THR A 299 15.22 -2.10 35.91
C THR A 299 15.78 -2.83 34.69
N MET A 300 16.93 -2.42 34.17
CA MET A 300 17.59 -3.12 33.06
C MET A 300 18.02 -4.54 33.45
N GLN A 301 18.44 -4.75 34.70
CA GLN A 301 18.75 -6.07 35.22
C GLN A 301 17.49 -6.95 35.30
N ARG A 302 16.37 -6.42 35.80
CA ARG A 302 15.07 -7.14 35.79
C ARG A 302 14.60 -7.46 34.38
N VAL A 303 14.78 -6.56 33.41
CA VAL A 303 14.46 -6.82 31.99
C VAL A 303 15.31 -7.98 31.44
N ARG A 304 16.61 -8.03 31.77
CA ARG A 304 17.47 -9.18 31.40
C ARG A 304 17.00 -10.49 32.03
N GLU A 305 16.54 -10.45 33.28
CA GLU A 305 15.97 -11.62 33.96
C GLU A 305 14.68 -12.09 33.28
N LEU A 306 13.81 -11.17 32.84
CA LEU A 306 12.57 -11.51 32.14
C LEU A 306 12.81 -12.30 30.84
N VAL A 307 13.94 -12.09 30.15
CA VAL A 307 14.31 -12.89 28.97
C VAL A 307 14.35 -14.38 29.32
N GLN A 308 14.86 -14.73 30.51
CA GLN A 308 14.93 -16.13 30.98
C GLN A 308 13.53 -16.73 31.25
N PHE A 309 12.53 -15.87 31.49
CA PHE A 309 11.14 -16.26 31.72
C PHE A 309 10.25 -16.14 30.47
N GLY A 310 10.84 -15.95 29.28
CA GLY A 310 10.10 -15.83 28.03
C GLY A 310 9.64 -14.42 27.68
N GLY A 311 10.26 -13.40 28.29
CA GLY A 311 10.14 -12.00 27.87
C GLY A 311 10.82 -11.73 26.52
N PHE A 312 10.76 -10.48 26.08
CA PHE A 312 11.34 -10.04 24.80
C PHE A 312 12.84 -10.24 24.76
N SER A 313 13.38 -10.69 23.62
CA SER A 313 14.81 -10.87 23.41
C SER A 313 15.57 -9.54 23.28
N ASP A 314 14.91 -8.55 22.70
CA ASP A 314 15.35 -7.15 22.68
C ASP A 314 15.14 -6.55 24.07
N ILE A 315 16.22 -6.08 24.69
CA ILE A 315 16.20 -5.48 26.03
C ILE A 315 16.31 -3.95 25.99
N GLU A 316 16.58 -3.39 24.81
CA GLU A 316 16.86 -1.96 24.64
C GLU A 316 15.59 -1.16 24.34
N TYR A 317 14.44 -1.80 24.17
CA TYR A 317 13.18 -1.11 23.85
C TYR A 317 12.85 0.02 24.83
N LEU A 318 13.23 -0.09 26.11
CA LEU A 318 13.05 0.99 27.10
C LEU A 318 13.93 2.22 26.88
N ARG A 319 15.00 2.11 26.07
CA ARG A 319 15.91 3.22 25.71
C ARG A 319 15.52 3.89 24.39
N ARG A 320 14.56 3.32 23.65
CA ARG A 320 14.10 3.83 22.36
C ARG A 320 12.80 4.63 22.50
N THR A 321 12.52 5.45 21.49
CA THR A 321 11.28 6.23 21.40
C THR A 321 10.12 5.39 20.91
N LEU A 322 8.90 5.89 21.10
CA LEU A 322 7.70 5.30 20.54
C LEU A 322 7.79 5.24 19.00
N ALA A 323 8.27 6.33 18.37
CA ALA A 323 8.46 6.38 16.93
C ALA A 323 9.52 5.38 16.42
N LYS A 324 10.60 5.17 17.18
CA LYS A 324 11.65 4.20 16.81
C LYS A 324 11.15 2.76 16.92
N GLU A 325 10.44 2.41 17.98
CA GLU A 325 9.85 1.07 18.11
C GLU A 325 8.79 0.82 17.03
N PHE A 326 8.01 1.85 16.66
CA PHE A 326 7.09 1.74 15.53
C PHE A 326 7.83 1.45 14.21
N GLN A 327 8.92 2.16 13.92
CA GLN A 327 9.75 1.92 12.73
C GLN A 327 10.31 0.48 12.70
N LEU A 328 10.79 -0.03 13.85
CA LEU A 328 11.30 -1.39 13.95
C LEU A 328 10.21 -2.44 13.71
N MET A 329 9.00 -2.21 14.24
CA MET A 329 7.84 -3.05 13.96
C MET A 329 7.51 -3.06 12.47
N GLU A 330 7.43 -1.89 11.82
CA GLU A 330 7.17 -1.79 10.38
C GLU A 330 8.19 -2.57 9.54
N LEU A 331 9.48 -2.42 9.83
CA LEU A 331 10.54 -3.13 9.12
C LEU A 331 10.40 -4.65 9.29
N SER A 332 10.14 -5.11 10.53
CA SER A 332 9.95 -6.53 10.80
C SER A 332 8.73 -7.11 10.07
N PHE A 333 7.65 -6.34 9.91
CA PHE A 333 6.47 -6.77 9.16
C PHE A 333 6.75 -6.84 7.66
N LYS A 334 7.46 -5.85 7.11
CA LYS A 334 7.88 -5.87 5.70
C LYS A 334 8.73 -7.10 5.41
N GLU A 335 9.71 -7.41 6.25
CA GLU A 335 10.54 -8.60 6.11
C GLU A 335 9.72 -9.89 6.19
N ALA A 336 8.84 -10.01 7.20
CA ALA A 336 8.00 -11.18 7.40
C ALA A 336 7.03 -11.43 6.23
N PHE A 337 6.42 -10.39 5.67
CA PHE A 337 5.46 -10.49 4.57
C PHE A 337 6.09 -10.53 3.17
N GLN A 338 7.35 -10.12 3.03
CA GLN A 338 8.10 -10.30 1.79
C GLN A 338 8.46 -11.77 1.54
N MET A 339 8.61 -12.59 2.58
CA MET A 339 8.96 -14.00 2.44
C MET A 339 7.88 -14.83 1.73
N PRO A 340 6.58 -14.71 2.04
CA PRO A 340 5.53 -15.31 1.24
C PRO A 340 5.57 -14.87 -0.24
N PHE A 341 5.72 -13.57 -0.51
CA PHE A 341 5.79 -13.04 -1.86
C PHE A 341 6.94 -13.65 -2.68
N THR A 342 8.15 -13.69 -2.11
CA THR A 342 9.33 -14.26 -2.77
C THR A 342 9.23 -15.79 -2.92
N THR A 343 8.62 -16.48 -1.96
CA THR A 343 8.44 -17.93 -1.99
C THR A 343 7.41 -18.35 -3.04
N ILE A 344 6.28 -17.64 -3.13
CA ILE A 344 5.21 -17.93 -4.09
C ILE A 344 5.64 -17.56 -5.50
N SER A 345 6.27 -16.39 -5.69
CA SER A 345 6.70 -15.96 -7.03
C SER A 345 7.69 -16.94 -7.67
N ARG A 346 8.62 -17.50 -6.90
CA ARG A 346 9.55 -18.56 -7.36
C ARG A 346 8.86 -19.88 -7.76
N LYS A 347 7.61 -20.09 -7.33
CA LYS A 347 6.81 -21.27 -7.70
C LYS A 347 5.93 -21.05 -8.92
N ILE A 348 5.80 -19.80 -9.38
CA ILE A 348 5.10 -19.48 -10.62
C ILE A 348 6.12 -19.67 -11.75
N LEU A 349 5.96 -20.76 -12.49
CA LEU A 349 6.84 -21.13 -13.59
C LEU A 349 6.12 -20.92 -14.92
N CYS A 350 6.86 -20.53 -15.95
CA CYS A 350 6.33 -20.55 -17.32
C CYS A 350 6.27 -22.02 -17.80
N GLU A 351 5.08 -22.51 -18.11
CA GLU A 351 4.88 -23.89 -18.61
C GLU A 351 4.98 -23.96 -20.12
N ASP A 352 4.47 -22.95 -20.82
CA ASP A 352 4.39 -22.92 -22.27
C ASP A 352 4.50 -21.48 -22.78
N ILE A 353 5.05 -21.34 -23.99
CA ILE A 353 5.23 -20.07 -24.68
C ILE A 353 4.71 -20.24 -26.10
N LEU A 354 3.79 -19.39 -26.50
CA LEU A 354 3.30 -19.33 -27.87
C LEU A 354 3.81 -18.05 -28.56
N PRO A 355 4.78 -18.18 -29.49
CA PRO A 355 5.17 -17.09 -30.36
C PRO A 355 4.00 -16.73 -31.28
N LEU A 356 3.53 -15.48 -31.21
CA LEU A 356 2.44 -14.99 -32.07
C LEU A 356 3.02 -14.52 -33.40
N PHE A 357 3.65 -13.35 -33.45
CA PHE A 357 4.34 -12.83 -34.65
C PHE A 357 5.64 -12.09 -34.29
N PRO A 358 6.62 -12.09 -35.21
CA PRO A 358 7.79 -11.24 -35.10
C PRO A 358 7.38 -9.77 -35.29
N VAL A 359 7.95 -8.90 -34.47
CA VAL A 359 7.87 -7.45 -34.64
C VAL A 359 9.18 -7.03 -35.31
N PRO A 360 9.17 -6.55 -36.57
CA PRO A 360 10.39 -6.06 -37.19
C PRO A 360 11.01 -4.96 -36.32
N THR A 361 12.33 -4.81 -36.33
CA THR A 361 13.02 -3.76 -35.57
C THR A 361 12.53 -2.39 -36.03
N LEU A 362 11.49 -1.86 -35.38
CA LEU A 362 10.87 -0.60 -35.75
C LEU A 362 11.87 0.55 -35.53
N PRO A 363 11.88 1.59 -36.38
CA PRO A 363 12.59 2.83 -36.09
C PRO A 363 12.09 3.41 -34.77
N LYS A 364 13.02 3.97 -33.99
CA LYS A 364 12.86 4.49 -32.60
C LYS A 364 11.81 5.60 -32.42
N SER A 365 10.96 5.88 -33.41
CA SER A 365 9.95 6.95 -33.44
C SER A 365 8.50 6.48 -33.27
N SER A 366 8.20 5.18 -33.27
CA SER A 366 6.82 4.66 -33.12
C SER A 366 6.55 4.19 -31.69
N SER A 367 6.58 5.12 -30.74
CA SER A 367 6.07 4.85 -29.40
C SER A 367 4.55 4.61 -29.48
N SER A 368 4.10 3.37 -29.23
CA SER A 368 2.70 2.94 -29.06
C SER A 368 1.95 2.49 -30.32
N MET A 369 2.45 1.49 -31.04
CA MET A 369 1.52 0.60 -31.77
C MET A 369 0.83 -0.30 -30.74
N ARG A 370 -0.41 0.02 -30.36
CA ARG A 370 -1.26 -0.90 -29.58
C ARG A 370 -1.83 -1.89 -30.56
N ILE A 371 -1.43 -3.15 -30.46
CA ILE A 371 -2.03 -4.23 -31.22
C ILE A 371 -3.26 -4.67 -30.43
N PRO A 372 -4.47 -4.56 -30.99
CA PRO A 372 -5.67 -5.11 -30.36
C PRO A 372 -5.43 -6.58 -29.99
N THR A 373 -5.53 -6.90 -28.71
CA THR A 373 -5.29 -8.25 -28.19
C THR A 373 -6.22 -8.48 -27.01
N SER A 374 -6.87 -9.65 -26.99
CA SER A 374 -7.75 -10.08 -25.90
C SER A 374 -7.50 -11.55 -25.60
N VAL A 375 -7.46 -11.87 -24.31
CA VAL A 375 -7.30 -13.25 -23.79
C VAL A 375 -8.51 -13.56 -22.93
N SER A 376 -9.05 -14.77 -23.08
CA SER A 376 -10.30 -15.16 -22.43
C SER A 376 -10.41 -16.65 -22.20
N TYR A 377 -11.40 -17.03 -21.39
CA TYR A 377 -11.64 -18.41 -20.97
C TYR A 377 -13.14 -18.65 -20.88
N TYR A 378 -13.63 -19.71 -21.50
CA TYR A 378 -15.04 -20.10 -21.48
C TYR A 378 -15.20 -21.54 -21.06
N GLU A 379 -16.31 -21.86 -20.41
CA GLU A 379 -16.67 -23.23 -20.11
C GLU A 379 -17.03 -23.97 -21.41
N ASP A 380 -16.41 -25.12 -21.62
CA ASP A 380 -16.65 -25.97 -22.77
C ASP A 380 -18.03 -26.62 -22.66
N SER A 381 -18.97 -26.14 -23.45
CA SER A 381 -20.32 -26.66 -23.55
C SER A 381 -20.41 -27.93 -24.41
N SER A 382 -19.32 -28.37 -25.06
CA SER A 382 -19.30 -29.53 -25.97
C SER A 382 -19.29 -30.91 -25.26
N GLY A 383 -19.51 -30.95 -23.95
CA GLY A 383 -19.58 -32.15 -23.11
C GLY A 383 -20.79 -33.07 -23.34
N ALA A 384 -21.10 -33.44 -24.58
CA ALA A 384 -21.87 -34.64 -24.87
C ALA A 384 -20.91 -35.84 -24.82
N SER A 385 -20.94 -36.58 -23.70
CA SER A 385 -20.25 -37.87 -23.44
C SER A 385 -18.89 -37.83 -22.73
N VAL A 386 -18.86 -37.43 -21.45
CA VAL A 386 -17.86 -37.98 -20.51
C VAL A 386 -18.55 -38.51 -19.26
N THR A 387 -18.23 -39.77 -18.92
CA THR A 387 -18.75 -40.51 -17.77
C THR A 387 -18.51 -39.81 -16.43
N PRO A 388 -19.36 -40.02 -15.40
CA PRO A 388 -19.44 -39.19 -14.20
C PRO A 388 -18.37 -39.52 -13.14
N GLN A 389 -17.09 -39.49 -13.50
CA GLN A 389 -15.99 -39.72 -12.55
C GLN A 389 -14.80 -38.78 -12.79
N THR A 390 -15.06 -37.47 -12.78
CA THR A 390 -14.23 -36.35 -12.28
C THR A 390 -14.87 -35.06 -12.80
N GLY A 391 -15.73 -34.44 -12.00
CA GLY A 391 -16.43 -33.20 -12.38
C GLY A 391 -15.50 -32.00 -12.36
N GLN A 392 -14.65 -31.86 -13.38
CA GLN A 392 -13.98 -30.60 -13.69
C GLN A 392 -14.61 -30.05 -14.97
N ASN A 393 -15.29 -28.91 -14.86
CA ASN A 393 -15.72 -28.13 -16.01
C ASN A 393 -14.47 -27.81 -16.83
N GLN A 394 -14.42 -28.28 -18.08
CA GLN A 394 -13.31 -28.05 -18.96
C GLN A 394 -13.41 -26.60 -19.47
N PHE A 395 -12.40 -25.77 -19.20
CA PHE A 395 -12.36 -24.41 -19.72
C PHE A 395 -11.48 -24.37 -20.97
N ILE A 396 -11.94 -23.69 -22.02
CA ILE A 396 -11.18 -23.41 -23.23
C ILE A 396 -10.76 -21.95 -23.21
N ASP A 397 -9.47 -21.73 -23.34
CA ASP A 397 -8.89 -20.41 -23.49
C ASP A 397 -8.91 -19.95 -24.94
N TYR A 398 -9.15 -18.66 -25.17
CA TYR A 398 -9.11 -18.01 -26.48
C TYR A 398 -8.20 -16.79 -26.42
N VAL A 399 -7.24 -16.72 -27.33
CA VAL A 399 -6.30 -15.61 -27.54
C VAL A 399 -6.60 -15.02 -28.91
N SER A 400 -7.12 -13.80 -28.94
CA SER A 400 -7.49 -13.09 -30.16
C SER A 400 -6.62 -11.84 -30.31
N PHE A 401 -6.10 -11.61 -31.51
CA PHE A 401 -5.23 -10.47 -31.79
C PHE A 401 -5.27 -10.06 -33.26
N GLN A 402 -5.09 -8.77 -33.52
CA GLN A 402 -4.89 -8.28 -34.88
C GLN A 402 -3.49 -8.68 -35.37
N VAL A 403 -3.42 -9.28 -36.55
CA VAL A 403 -2.15 -9.61 -37.20
C VAL A 403 -1.67 -8.38 -37.98
N PRO A 404 -0.44 -7.89 -37.77
CA PRO A 404 0.12 -6.83 -38.59
C PRO A 404 0.16 -7.20 -40.08
N ASP A 405 -0.16 -6.25 -40.95
CA ASP A 405 -0.17 -6.48 -42.42
C ASP A 405 1.20 -6.91 -42.96
N GLU A 406 2.28 -6.58 -42.26
CA GLU A 406 3.65 -6.96 -42.60
C GLU A 406 3.95 -8.45 -42.40
N CYS A 407 3.10 -9.18 -41.67
CA CYS A 407 3.30 -10.60 -41.36
C CYS A 407 3.01 -11.52 -42.55
N PHE A 408 2.21 -11.08 -43.53
CA PHE A 408 1.89 -11.85 -44.74
C PHE A 408 2.11 -10.99 -45.99
N SER A 409 2.65 -11.58 -47.05
CA SER A 409 2.91 -10.85 -48.30
C SER A 409 1.66 -10.56 -49.14
N ASP A 410 0.63 -11.41 -49.00
CA ASP A 410 -0.50 -11.47 -49.95
C ASP A 410 -1.86 -11.22 -49.28
N ILE A 411 -1.90 -11.12 -47.94
CA ILE A 411 -3.12 -11.03 -47.14
C ILE A 411 -2.92 -9.95 -46.09
N VAL A 412 -3.87 -9.02 -45.99
CA VAL A 412 -3.85 -7.91 -45.04
C VAL A 412 -5.12 -7.92 -44.19
N ASN A 413 -5.14 -7.13 -43.11
CA ASN A 413 -6.33 -6.89 -42.28
C ASN A 413 -6.93 -8.18 -41.69
N CYS A 414 -6.07 -8.98 -41.05
CA CYS A 414 -6.45 -10.25 -40.45
C CYS A 414 -6.50 -10.20 -38.92
N ILE A 415 -7.42 -10.97 -38.35
CA ILE A 415 -7.53 -11.24 -36.92
C ILE A 415 -7.23 -12.72 -36.72
N CYS A 416 -6.26 -13.04 -35.88
CA CYS A 416 -5.99 -14.42 -35.49
C CYS A 416 -6.71 -14.71 -34.17
N ILE A 417 -7.42 -15.84 -34.12
CA ILE A 417 -8.01 -16.37 -32.90
C ILE A 417 -7.42 -17.76 -32.67
N VAL A 418 -6.67 -17.90 -31.59
CA VAL A 418 -6.10 -19.16 -31.11
C VAL A 418 -6.95 -19.65 -29.95
N ARG A 419 -7.23 -20.94 -29.86
CA ARG A 419 -7.88 -21.56 -28.70
C ARG A 419 -7.17 -22.81 -28.22
N GLY A 420 -7.31 -23.12 -26.94
CA GLY A 420 -6.79 -24.35 -26.33
C GLY A 420 -5.29 -24.34 -26.01
N PHE A 421 -4.71 -23.17 -25.77
CA PHE A 421 -3.29 -23.04 -25.40
C PHE A 421 -3.06 -23.50 -23.94
N MET A 422 -3.88 -23.05 -22.99
CA MET A 422 -3.74 -23.28 -21.54
C MET A 422 -4.19 -24.66 -21.03
N HIS A 423 -4.49 -25.62 -21.90
CA HIS A 423 -5.06 -26.91 -21.48
C HIS A 423 -4.19 -27.67 -20.47
N ASP A 424 -4.89 -28.20 -19.45
CA ASP A 424 -4.33 -28.79 -18.24
C ASP A 424 -3.22 -29.81 -18.55
N SER A 425 -2.12 -29.73 -17.80
CA SER A 425 -0.95 -30.61 -17.89
C SER A 425 -1.28 -32.12 -17.90
N HIS A 426 -2.47 -32.49 -17.41
CA HIS A 426 -3.03 -33.83 -17.45
C HIS A 426 -3.51 -34.29 -18.85
N CYS A 427 -3.94 -33.37 -19.73
CA CYS A 427 -4.39 -33.65 -21.09
C CYS A 427 -3.22 -33.81 -22.08
N LEU A 428 -2.10 -33.10 -21.87
CA LEU A 428 -0.84 -33.35 -22.59
C LEU A 428 -0.35 -34.80 -22.43
N LYS A 429 -0.59 -35.41 -21.26
CA LYS A 429 -0.26 -36.83 -21.00
C LYS A 429 -1.24 -37.83 -21.64
N LYS A 430 -2.42 -37.37 -22.10
CA LYS A 430 -3.46 -38.19 -22.74
C LYS A 430 -3.62 -37.96 -24.24
N GLY A 431 -2.82 -37.07 -24.84
CA GLY A 431 -2.83 -36.83 -26.29
C GLY A 431 -4.07 -36.09 -26.83
N CYS A 432 -4.81 -35.37 -25.98
CA CYS A 432 -6.16 -34.87 -26.30
C CYS A 432 -6.32 -33.33 -26.28
N SER A 433 -5.29 -32.53 -26.55
CA SER A 433 -5.48 -31.08 -26.73
C SER A 433 -4.68 -30.57 -27.92
N THR A 434 -5.33 -30.49 -29.08
CA THR A 434 -4.83 -29.79 -30.25
C THR A 434 -4.94 -28.29 -29.99
N LEU A 435 -3.81 -27.59 -30.01
CA LEU A 435 -3.81 -26.13 -30.14
C LEU A 435 -4.50 -25.82 -31.47
N GLU A 436 -5.47 -24.93 -31.46
CA GLU A 436 -6.28 -24.63 -32.63
C GLU A 436 -6.21 -23.15 -32.95
N ALA A 437 -6.19 -22.76 -34.22
CA ALA A 437 -6.37 -21.37 -34.58
C ALA A 437 -7.13 -21.20 -35.89
N VAL A 438 -7.63 -19.99 -36.06
CA VAL A 438 -8.28 -19.52 -37.28
C VAL A 438 -7.77 -18.13 -37.60
N LEU A 439 -7.53 -17.89 -38.89
CA LEU A 439 -7.19 -16.57 -39.41
C LEU A 439 -8.44 -15.99 -40.07
N LEU A 440 -9.04 -14.97 -39.42
CA LEU A 440 -10.20 -14.24 -39.92
C LEU A 440 -9.75 -13.06 -40.76
N HIS A 441 -10.12 -13.07 -42.04
CA HIS A 441 -9.91 -11.94 -42.94
C HIS A 441 -11.09 -10.97 -42.84
N VAL A 442 -10.83 -9.74 -42.40
CA VAL A 442 -11.82 -8.67 -42.36
C VAL A 442 -11.98 -8.09 -43.78
N PRO A 443 -13.21 -7.85 -44.28
CA PRO A 443 -13.43 -7.32 -45.63
C PRO A 443 -12.63 -6.04 -45.89
N VAL A 444 -12.18 -5.85 -47.13
CA VAL A 444 -11.31 -4.73 -47.55
C VAL A 444 -11.95 -3.36 -47.26
N ASP A 445 -13.28 -3.31 -47.27
CA ASP A 445 -14.04 -2.09 -46.96
C ASP A 445 -14.05 -1.73 -45.48
N TYR A 446 -13.46 -2.55 -44.61
CA TYR A 446 -13.44 -2.34 -43.16
C TYR A 446 -12.04 -2.48 -42.60
N GLN A 447 -11.74 -1.79 -41.51
CA GLN A 447 -10.49 -1.90 -40.77
C GLN A 447 -10.78 -2.23 -39.31
N CYS A 448 -10.11 -3.24 -38.77
CA CYS A 448 -10.20 -3.55 -37.34
C CYS A 448 -9.54 -2.48 -36.48
N VAL A 449 -10.28 -1.93 -35.52
CA VAL A 449 -9.85 -0.87 -34.59
C VAL A 449 -9.53 -1.44 -33.23
N ASP A 450 -10.40 -2.30 -32.71
CA ASP A 450 -10.20 -2.99 -31.44
C ASP A 450 -11.07 -4.25 -31.38
N LEU A 451 -10.77 -5.14 -30.44
CA LEU A 451 -11.56 -6.34 -30.18
C LEU A 451 -11.62 -6.60 -28.69
N SER A 452 -12.75 -7.15 -28.22
CA SER A 452 -12.94 -7.43 -26.81
C SER A 452 -13.80 -8.65 -26.59
N LEU A 453 -13.66 -9.20 -25.39
CA LEU A 453 -14.40 -10.37 -24.96
C LEU A 453 -15.87 -10.03 -24.65
N TYR A 454 -16.78 -10.97 -24.94
CA TYR A 454 -18.15 -10.93 -24.44
C TYR A 454 -18.55 -12.22 -23.70
N LYS A 455 -19.84 -12.50 -23.52
CA LYS A 455 -20.32 -13.71 -22.85
C LYS A 455 -20.41 -14.89 -23.83
N ASP A 456 -20.50 -16.10 -23.31
CA ASP A 456 -20.88 -17.31 -24.07
C ASP A 456 -20.05 -17.59 -25.34
N SER A 457 -18.72 -17.47 -25.24
CA SER A 457 -17.80 -17.65 -26.37
C SER A 457 -17.94 -16.61 -27.49
N GLN A 458 -18.45 -15.42 -27.19
CA GLN A 458 -18.59 -14.33 -28.15
C GLN A 458 -17.41 -13.33 -28.09
N ILE A 459 -17.06 -12.77 -29.24
CA ILE A 459 -16.06 -11.71 -29.37
C ILE A 459 -16.73 -10.52 -30.06
N VAL A 460 -16.54 -9.32 -29.48
CA VAL A 460 -16.97 -8.07 -30.10
C VAL A 460 -15.81 -7.49 -30.90
N LEU A 461 -16.03 -7.30 -32.19
CA LEU A 461 -15.12 -6.62 -33.10
C LEU A 461 -15.59 -5.19 -33.32
N LEU A 462 -14.68 -4.24 -33.18
CA LEU A 462 -14.91 -2.84 -33.49
C LEU A 462 -14.19 -2.50 -34.80
N LEU A 463 -14.96 -2.16 -35.82
CA LEU A 463 -14.50 -1.93 -37.19
C LEU A 463 -14.80 -0.49 -37.64
N ASN A 464 -13.96 0.07 -38.51
CA ASN A 464 -14.24 1.30 -39.25
C ASN A 464 -14.42 0.97 -40.73
N LYS A 465 -15.42 1.55 -41.39
CA LYS A 465 -15.54 1.47 -42.85
C LYS A 465 -14.50 2.36 -43.52
N VAL A 466 -13.75 1.84 -44.48
CA VAL A 466 -12.72 2.54 -45.25
C VAL A 466 -13.40 3.30 -46.39
N THR A 467 -13.65 4.61 -46.21
CA THR A 467 -14.27 5.46 -47.23
C THR A 467 -13.22 6.21 -48.05
N ASN A 468 -13.19 6.03 -49.36
CA ASN A 468 -12.28 6.74 -50.29
C ASN A 468 -12.62 8.22 -50.52
N THR A 469 -13.71 8.74 -49.93
CA THR A 469 -14.14 10.13 -50.10
C THR A 469 -14.03 10.88 -48.76
N SER A 470 -13.36 12.03 -48.76
CA SER A 470 -12.99 12.78 -47.55
C SER A 470 -14.13 13.50 -46.82
N GLU A 471 -15.39 13.30 -47.23
CA GLU A 471 -16.53 14.11 -46.76
C GLU A 471 -17.67 13.33 -46.09
N SER A 472 -17.64 11.99 -46.05
CA SER A 472 -18.61 11.22 -45.26
C SER A 472 -18.17 11.15 -43.78
N PRO A 473 -19.08 11.33 -42.80
CA PRO A 473 -18.78 10.96 -41.43
C PRO A 473 -18.48 9.46 -41.47
N GLY A 474 -17.23 9.04 -41.22
CA GLY A 474 -16.87 7.62 -41.33
C GLY A 474 -17.84 6.76 -40.52
N ASP A 475 -18.26 5.63 -41.07
CA ASP A 475 -19.20 4.73 -40.40
C ASP A 475 -18.41 3.67 -39.63
N GLY A 476 -18.54 3.69 -38.31
CA GLY A 476 -18.08 2.60 -37.46
C GLY A 476 -19.06 1.43 -37.50
N CYS A 477 -18.59 0.24 -37.17
CA CYS A 477 -19.44 -0.93 -37.00
C CYS A 477 -18.95 -1.74 -35.81
N MET A 478 -19.88 -2.29 -35.06
CA MET A 478 -19.62 -3.24 -33.98
C MET A 478 -20.24 -4.58 -34.37
N VAL A 479 -19.43 -5.63 -34.43
CA VAL A 479 -19.86 -6.97 -34.82
C VAL A 479 -19.67 -7.92 -33.65
N ILE A 480 -20.70 -8.67 -33.28
CA ILE A 480 -20.59 -9.75 -32.30
C ILE A 480 -20.50 -11.07 -33.07
N LEU A 481 -19.42 -11.80 -32.84
CA LEU A 481 -19.13 -13.06 -33.51
C LEU A 481 -19.07 -14.22 -32.51
N GLN A 482 -19.63 -15.37 -32.87
CA GLN A 482 -19.58 -16.60 -32.08
C GLN A 482 -18.26 -17.34 -32.34
N ALA A 483 -17.30 -17.22 -31.41
CA ALA A 483 -15.96 -17.77 -31.60
C ALA A 483 -15.93 -19.30 -31.56
N SER A 484 -16.91 -19.99 -30.98
CA SER A 484 -16.97 -21.46 -31.00
C SER A 484 -17.17 -22.06 -32.40
N ASP A 485 -17.85 -21.31 -33.27
CA ASP A 485 -18.42 -21.83 -34.53
C ASP A 485 -17.49 -21.62 -35.72
N LEU A 486 -16.35 -20.95 -35.49
CA LEU A 486 -15.35 -20.67 -36.52
C LEU A 486 -14.63 -21.95 -36.98
N PRO A 487 -14.15 -21.99 -38.24
CA PRO A 487 -13.45 -23.15 -38.80
C PRO A 487 -11.99 -23.20 -38.34
N TYR A 488 -11.76 -23.70 -37.12
CA TYR A 488 -10.42 -23.87 -36.57
C TYR A 488 -9.62 -24.96 -37.27
N ILE A 489 -8.32 -24.72 -37.43
CA ILE A 489 -7.34 -25.74 -37.81
C ILE A 489 -6.40 -26.05 -36.64
N SER A 490 -5.94 -27.30 -36.56
CA SER A 490 -4.97 -27.69 -35.55
C SER A 490 -3.57 -27.17 -35.91
N ILE A 491 -2.94 -26.46 -34.99
CA ILE A 491 -1.55 -26.01 -35.07
C ILE A 491 -0.70 -26.88 -34.16
N SER A 492 0.51 -27.22 -34.61
CA SER A 492 1.45 -27.95 -33.78
C SER A 492 2.09 -27.03 -32.73
N ARG A 493 2.23 -27.51 -31.49
CA ARG A 493 2.99 -26.79 -30.45
C ARG A 493 4.49 -26.80 -30.78
N SER A 494 5.20 -25.71 -30.53
CA SER A 494 6.66 -25.62 -30.69
C SER A 494 7.29 -25.25 -29.35
N ALA A 495 8.37 -25.93 -28.97
CA ALA A 495 9.17 -25.58 -27.78
C ALA A 495 10.21 -24.48 -28.07
N HIS A 496 10.32 -24.03 -29.33
CA HIS A 496 11.29 -23.03 -29.76
C HIS A 496 10.63 -21.65 -29.88
N ILE A 497 11.25 -20.65 -29.27
CA ILE A 497 10.77 -19.26 -29.18
C ILE A 497 10.76 -18.59 -30.56
N ASP A 498 11.70 -18.95 -31.44
CA ASP A 498 11.87 -18.30 -32.75
C ASP A 498 11.07 -18.98 -33.88
N VAL A 499 10.19 -19.92 -33.54
CA VAL A 499 9.36 -20.63 -34.53
C VAL A 499 7.98 -19.99 -34.59
N TRP A 500 7.85 -19.03 -35.51
CA TRP A 500 6.60 -18.35 -35.81
C TRP A 500 5.69 -19.24 -36.68
N ARG A 501 4.54 -19.65 -36.13
CA ARG A 501 3.60 -20.59 -36.78
C ARG A 501 2.45 -19.92 -37.52
N LEU A 502 2.28 -18.59 -37.40
CA LEU A 502 1.27 -17.83 -38.16
C LEU A 502 1.28 -18.11 -39.68
N PRO A 503 2.44 -18.30 -40.34
CA PRO A 503 2.47 -18.66 -41.76
C PRO A 503 1.74 -19.96 -42.11
N GLU A 504 1.62 -20.92 -41.17
CA GLU A 504 0.89 -22.19 -41.38
C GLU A 504 -0.63 -21.95 -41.57
N LEU A 505 -1.15 -20.81 -41.13
CA LEU A 505 -2.57 -20.46 -41.25
C LEU A 505 -2.94 -19.83 -42.60
N LYS A 506 -1.95 -19.51 -43.44
CA LYS A 506 -2.17 -18.79 -44.71
C LYS A 506 -3.12 -19.55 -45.67
N ASP A 507 -3.08 -20.87 -45.63
CA ASP A 507 -3.88 -21.74 -46.50
C ASP A 507 -5.28 -22.03 -45.95
N SER A 508 -5.65 -21.50 -44.78
CA SER A 508 -6.92 -21.77 -44.08
C SER A 508 -7.53 -20.50 -43.49
N VAL A 509 -7.78 -19.52 -44.37
CA VAL A 509 -8.38 -18.23 -44.04
C VAL A 509 -9.90 -18.33 -44.06
N ALA A 510 -10.55 -17.85 -42.99
CA ALA A 510 -11.98 -17.67 -42.92
C ALA A 510 -12.33 -16.21 -43.24
N TYR A 511 -13.31 -15.98 -44.12
CA TYR A 511 -13.72 -14.64 -44.50
C TYR A 511 -14.89 -14.17 -43.63
N LEU A 512 -14.73 -13.02 -42.97
CA LEU A 512 -15.78 -12.44 -42.13
C LEU A 512 -16.86 -11.80 -43.02
N HIS A 513 -18.08 -12.32 -42.94
CA HIS A 513 -19.25 -11.75 -43.61
C HIS A 513 -20.07 -10.93 -42.60
N ILE A 514 -19.95 -9.59 -42.67
CA ILE A 514 -20.56 -8.67 -41.70
C ILE A 514 -22.11 -8.75 -41.73
N GLU A 515 -22.70 -9.10 -42.88
CA GLU A 515 -24.16 -9.20 -43.06
C GLU A 515 -24.78 -10.42 -42.36
N ASP A 516 -24.01 -11.47 -42.11
CA ASP A 516 -24.48 -12.71 -41.49
C ASP A 516 -24.39 -12.69 -39.95
N GLU A 517 -23.63 -11.74 -39.41
CA GLU A 517 -23.34 -11.61 -37.98
C GLU A 517 -24.21 -10.54 -37.31
N LYS A 518 -24.28 -10.54 -35.97
CA LYS A 518 -24.94 -9.47 -35.21
C LYS A 518 -24.13 -8.19 -35.30
N ALA A 519 -24.34 -7.41 -36.35
CA ALA A 519 -23.65 -6.16 -36.62
C ALA A 519 -24.52 -4.94 -36.28
N ARG A 520 -23.91 -3.92 -35.66
CA ARG A 520 -24.53 -2.61 -35.42
C ARG A 520 -23.71 -1.52 -36.08
N THR A 521 -24.39 -0.60 -36.77
CA THR A 521 -23.75 0.56 -37.38
C THR A 521 -23.62 1.69 -36.36
N ILE A 522 -22.51 2.40 -36.43
CA ILE A 522 -22.20 3.53 -35.58
C ILE A 522 -22.02 4.72 -36.51
N PRO A 523 -22.81 5.80 -36.39
CA PRO A 523 -22.83 6.91 -37.37
C PRO A 523 -21.58 7.81 -37.31
N HIS A 524 -20.51 7.33 -36.68
CA HIS A 524 -19.25 8.01 -36.44
C HIS A 524 -18.10 7.02 -36.53
N SER A 525 -16.95 7.49 -37.02
CA SER A 525 -15.73 6.70 -37.01
C SER A 525 -15.32 6.43 -35.57
N VAL A 526 -14.93 5.20 -35.30
CA VAL A 526 -14.64 4.68 -33.97
C VAL A 526 -13.13 4.61 -33.74
N VAL A 527 -12.72 4.75 -32.48
CA VAL A 527 -11.33 4.71 -32.05
C VAL A 527 -11.20 3.85 -30.80
N ALA A 528 -10.06 3.18 -30.64
CA ALA A 528 -9.76 2.38 -29.46
C ALA A 528 -9.67 3.27 -28.19
N PRO A 529 -9.96 2.74 -26.98
CA PRO A 529 -10.29 1.34 -26.70
C PRO A 529 -11.79 1.01 -26.80
N LEU A 530 -12.10 -0.24 -27.13
CA LEU A 530 -13.41 -0.85 -26.92
C LEU A 530 -13.51 -1.37 -25.47
N ALA A 531 -14.62 -1.10 -24.80
CA ALA A 531 -14.91 -1.69 -23.49
C ALA A 531 -16.24 -2.43 -23.52
N VAL A 532 -16.26 -3.69 -23.08
CA VAL A 532 -17.45 -4.54 -23.07
C VAL A 532 -17.69 -5.09 -21.66
N SER A 533 -18.96 -5.16 -21.26
CA SER A 533 -19.38 -5.75 -20.00
C SER A 533 -20.36 -6.90 -20.25
N ALA A 534 -19.85 -8.13 -20.12
CA ALA A 534 -20.64 -9.35 -20.23
C ALA A 534 -21.78 -9.42 -19.19
N SER A 535 -21.54 -8.99 -17.95
CA SER A 535 -22.51 -9.07 -16.86
C SER A 535 -23.64 -8.05 -16.96
N ARG A 536 -23.43 -6.96 -17.69
CA ARG A 536 -24.41 -5.90 -17.91
C ARG A 536 -24.97 -5.89 -19.33
N GLY A 537 -24.43 -6.69 -20.24
CA GLY A 537 -24.83 -6.72 -21.64
C GLY A 537 -24.60 -5.38 -22.35
N VAL A 538 -23.52 -4.66 -22.05
CA VAL A 538 -23.26 -3.33 -22.64
C VAL A 538 -21.86 -3.22 -23.26
N ALA A 539 -21.73 -2.37 -24.29
CA ALA A 539 -20.46 -1.93 -24.85
C ALA A 539 -20.33 -0.41 -24.80
N CYS A 540 -19.13 0.08 -24.54
CA CYS A 540 -18.76 1.48 -24.65
C CYS A 540 -17.71 1.64 -25.76
N VAL A 541 -18.00 2.54 -26.71
CA VAL A 541 -17.19 2.82 -27.89
C VAL A 541 -16.83 4.29 -27.90
N PHE A 542 -15.59 4.63 -28.28
CA PHE A 542 -15.21 6.02 -28.52
C PHE A 542 -15.36 6.36 -29.99
N ALA A 543 -16.06 7.46 -30.29
CA ALA A 543 -16.05 8.07 -31.61
C ALA A 543 -14.81 8.97 -31.77
N ALA A 544 -14.35 9.23 -33.00
CA ALA A 544 -13.16 10.01 -33.35
C ALA A 544 -13.10 11.42 -32.70
N ARG A 545 -14.25 11.98 -32.30
CA ARG A 545 -14.35 13.24 -31.52
C ARG A 545 -14.19 13.04 -30.00
N LYS A 546 -13.69 11.89 -29.54
CA LYS A 546 -13.61 11.45 -28.14
C LYS A 546 -14.95 11.48 -27.40
N ARG A 547 -16.06 11.27 -28.11
CA ARG A 547 -17.37 11.07 -27.50
C ARG A 547 -17.50 9.58 -27.16
N ALA A 548 -17.90 9.28 -25.93
CA ALA A 548 -18.23 7.92 -25.52
C ALA A 548 -19.69 7.63 -25.90
N LEU A 549 -19.92 6.51 -26.57
CA LEU A 549 -21.22 5.97 -26.93
C LEU A 549 -21.40 4.65 -26.20
N VAL A 550 -22.55 4.45 -25.56
CA VAL A 550 -22.87 3.23 -24.81
C VAL A 550 -24.02 2.52 -25.50
N TYR A 551 -23.83 1.24 -25.78
CA TYR A 551 -24.77 0.36 -26.48
C TYR A 551 -25.20 -0.79 -25.58
N ILE A 552 -26.48 -1.14 -25.60
CA ILE A 552 -27.04 -2.33 -24.93
C ILE A 552 -27.02 -3.48 -25.93
N LEU A 553 -26.14 -4.45 -25.75
CA LEU A 553 -25.86 -5.55 -26.68
C LEU A 553 -26.95 -6.63 -26.72
N GLU A 554 -27.87 -6.66 -25.74
CA GLU A 554 -28.92 -7.67 -25.62
C GLU A 554 -30.25 -7.28 -26.28
N GLU A 555 -30.49 -5.98 -26.50
CA GLU A 555 -31.67 -5.46 -27.18
C GLU A 555 -31.34 -5.22 -28.64
N ASP A 556 -32.07 -5.86 -29.56
CA ASP A 556 -32.07 -5.44 -30.96
C ASP A 556 -32.66 -4.02 -30.99
N GLU A 557 -32.02 -3.09 -31.71
CA GLU A 557 -32.56 -1.73 -31.82
C GLU A 557 -33.93 -1.85 -32.49
N ASP A 558 -35.01 -1.56 -31.74
CA ASP A 558 -36.32 -1.34 -32.32
C ASP A 558 -36.10 -0.31 -33.44
N GLU A 559 -36.36 -0.71 -34.68
CA GLU A 559 -36.37 0.21 -35.81
C GLU A 559 -37.19 1.42 -35.36
N VAL A 560 -36.52 2.55 -35.18
CA VAL A 560 -37.21 3.82 -34.99
C VAL A 560 -38.04 3.96 -36.26
N SER A 561 -39.34 3.69 -36.14
CA SER A 561 -40.29 4.01 -37.18
C SER A 561 -40.14 5.50 -37.41
N ASP A 562 -39.59 5.88 -38.57
CA ASP A 562 -39.77 7.20 -39.14
C ASP A 562 -41.28 7.43 -39.29
N ALA A 563 -41.90 7.90 -38.21
CA ALA A 563 -43.29 8.28 -38.11
C ALA A 563 -43.52 9.19 -36.88
N GLU A 564 -42.92 10.38 -36.89
CA GLU A 564 -43.61 11.69 -36.84
C GLU A 564 -42.63 12.87 -36.63
#